data_AF-A0A370B7U2-F1
#
_entry.id   AF-A0A370B7U2-F1
#
_cell.length_a   1.000
_cell.length_b   1.000
_cell.length_c   1.000
_cell.angle_alpha   90.00
_cell.angle_beta   90.00
_cell.angle_gamma   90.00
#
_symmetry.space_group_name_H-M   'P 1'
#
loop_
_entity.id
_entity.type
_entity.pdbx_description
1 polymer ?
#
loop_
_entity_poly.entity_id
_entity_poly.type
_entity_poly.pdbx_seq_one_letter_code
_entity_poly.pdbx_strand_id
1 'polypeptide(L)'
;MRNSVFLAVGRGVLCVLAALTLSAAGYPAAPPSPAGADGEPRAAAEERSRIPFTRRFDAVQHGGIVRAANAAVGCRAEGPGADPACAAARDGGNAAGRQFDMGYADVDDDPRTYNSTRAELRLPDRARVNYARLYWGANLRVGEQKPPADSGRVLFAEPGGQYKEVLADTPIGHRAGGGADAFQASADVTALVRDSGPGMYTVAQINVAMGRSAVGAWGGWTLVVAYKKDDAPLRRLSVWDGFEALDARHREVGVDLGGPRVAARAGGRLGVVAYNGARGVKGDALAVETGNGKGVLLGNKDNPSDDVMNSSITDFDSGPIKRRPAYLNTLGYDSDVFDLRGALASGADRLSVRISTEKNPLWIGVLFAEADVRY
;
A
#
# COMPACT_ATOMS: atom_id res chain seq x y z
N MET A 1 -33.29 -80.46 -27.54
CA MET A 1 -31.93 -80.26 -26.99
C MET A 1 -31.35 -78.95 -27.55
N ARG A 2 -30.96 -78.04 -26.63
CA ARG A 2 -29.95 -76.96 -26.70
C ARG A 2 -29.64 -76.20 -28.01
N ASN A 3 -30.00 -74.90 -28.00
CA ASN A 3 -29.20 -73.67 -28.15
C ASN A 3 -27.98 -73.55 -29.10
N SER A 4 -28.11 -72.54 -30.00
CA SER A 4 -27.25 -71.35 -30.22
C SER A 4 -25.85 -71.47 -30.86
N VAL A 5 -25.58 -70.65 -31.88
CA VAL A 5 -24.83 -69.36 -31.81
C VAL A 5 -24.42 -68.91 -33.23
N PHE A 6 -24.67 -67.64 -33.56
CA PHE A 6 -24.23 -66.94 -34.78
C PHE A 6 -22.83 -66.33 -34.61
N LEU A 7 -22.02 -66.35 -35.68
CA LEU A 7 -20.70 -65.72 -35.80
C LEU A 7 -20.80 -64.36 -36.51
N ALA A 8 -20.03 -63.39 -36.00
CA ALA A 8 -19.99 -62.00 -36.40
C ALA A 8 -19.20 -61.76 -37.71
N VAL A 9 -19.65 -60.77 -38.49
CA VAL A 9 -18.92 -60.18 -39.63
C VAL A 9 -18.67 -58.70 -39.33
N GLY A 10 -17.43 -58.26 -39.42
CA GLY A 10 -17.03 -56.86 -39.35
C GLY A 10 -16.59 -56.31 -40.70
N ARG A 11 -17.12 -55.14 -41.07
CA ARG A 11 -16.66 -54.12 -42.04
C ARG A 11 -17.57 -52.91 -41.74
N GLY A 12 -17.14 -51.71 -41.35
CA GLY A 12 -16.09 -50.86 -41.89
C GLY A 12 -16.77 -49.70 -42.64
N VAL A 13 -16.97 -48.54 -42.00
CA VAL A 13 -17.34 -47.27 -42.67
C VAL A 13 -16.75 -46.07 -41.90
N LEU A 14 -16.08 -45.19 -42.66
CA LEU A 14 -15.58 -43.86 -42.30
C LEU A 14 -16.71 -42.88 -41.95
N CYS A 15 -16.53 -42.07 -40.92
CA CYS A 15 -17.17 -40.75 -40.82
C CYS A 15 -16.13 -39.70 -40.38
N VAL A 16 -15.98 -38.68 -41.22
CA VAL A 16 -15.16 -37.49 -41.00
C VAL A 16 -15.93 -36.52 -40.10
N LEU A 17 -15.30 -36.06 -39.02
CA LEU A 17 -15.77 -34.91 -38.23
C LEU A 17 -14.57 -34.02 -37.92
N ALA A 18 -14.55 -32.86 -38.58
CA ALA A 18 -13.63 -31.77 -38.30
C ALA A 18 -14.07 -31.06 -37.01
N ALA A 19 -13.18 -30.99 -36.02
CA ALA A 19 -13.37 -30.20 -34.80
C ALA A 19 -12.33 -29.07 -34.78
N LEU A 20 -12.82 -27.84 -34.84
CA LEU A 20 -12.07 -26.61 -34.61
C LEU A 20 -11.62 -26.58 -33.14
N THR A 21 -10.30 -26.64 -32.90
CA THR A 21 -9.72 -26.38 -31.59
C THR A 21 -9.53 -24.87 -31.41
N LEU A 22 -10.36 -24.25 -30.56
CA LEU A 22 -10.07 -22.93 -30.00
C LEU A 22 -8.92 -23.09 -28.98
N SER A 23 -7.76 -22.52 -29.29
CA SER A 23 -6.64 -22.41 -28.36
C SER A 23 -6.99 -21.39 -27.26
N ALA A 24 -7.36 -21.89 -26.07
CA ALA A 24 -7.33 -21.08 -24.86
C ALA A 24 -5.87 -20.99 -24.39
N ALA A 25 -5.22 -19.86 -24.64
CA ALA A 25 -3.95 -19.53 -24.01
C ALA A 25 -4.19 -19.25 -22.52
N GLY A 26 -4.09 -20.30 -21.71
CA GLY A 26 -4.00 -20.18 -20.25
C GLY A 26 -2.64 -19.60 -19.90
N TYR A 27 -2.62 -18.42 -19.28
CA TYR A 27 -1.44 -17.93 -18.57
C TYR A 27 -1.20 -18.86 -17.37
N PRO A 28 0.03 -19.37 -17.15
CA PRO A 28 0.30 -20.10 -15.91
C PRO A 28 0.31 -19.08 -14.77
N ALA A 29 -0.63 -19.23 -13.84
CA ALA A 29 -0.47 -18.64 -12.51
C ALA A 29 0.75 -19.31 -11.87
N ALA A 30 1.76 -18.51 -11.52
CA ALA A 30 2.87 -19.01 -10.72
C ALA A 30 2.31 -19.55 -9.39
N PRO A 31 2.71 -20.75 -8.94
CA PRO A 31 2.25 -21.27 -7.67
C PRO A 31 2.77 -20.38 -6.53
N PRO A 32 2.00 -20.23 -5.42
CA PRO A 32 2.51 -19.55 -4.23
C PRO A 32 3.74 -20.31 -3.73
N SER A 33 4.84 -19.59 -3.50
CA SER A 33 6.02 -20.16 -2.86
C SER A 33 5.65 -20.57 -1.43
N PRO A 34 6.00 -21.80 -0.99
CA PRO A 34 5.80 -22.17 0.40
C PRO A 34 6.66 -21.27 1.28
N ALA A 35 6.12 -20.90 2.45
CA ALA A 35 6.92 -20.30 3.51
C ALA A 35 8.04 -21.30 3.87
N GLY A 36 9.25 -21.01 3.42
CA GLY A 36 10.40 -21.89 3.57
C GLY A 36 10.85 -21.93 5.03
N ALA A 37 10.56 -23.04 5.69
CA ALA A 37 11.40 -23.54 6.77
C ALA A 37 12.57 -24.28 6.13
N ASP A 38 13.55 -23.56 5.58
CA ASP A 38 14.88 -24.08 5.21
C ASP A 38 15.86 -22.91 5.14
N GLY A 39 16.95 -23.00 5.90
CA GLY A 39 17.91 -21.92 6.16
C GLY A 39 18.88 -21.60 5.02
N GLU A 40 18.41 -21.55 3.77
CA GLU A 40 19.21 -20.94 2.71
C GLU A 40 19.18 -19.41 2.84
N PRO A 41 20.33 -18.72 2.76
CA PRO A 41 20.37 -17.26 2.77
C PRO A 41 19.64 -16.75 1.52
N ARG A 42 18.41 -16.25 1.72
CA ARG A 42 17.66 -15.56 0.68
C ARG A 42 18.51 -14.38 0.20
N ALA A 43 18.81 -14.33 -1.09
CA ALA A 43 19.55 -13.21 -1.67
C ALA A 43 18.84 -11.90 -1.32
N ALA A 44 19.62 -10.89 -0.92
CA ALA A 44 19.10 -9.56 -0.63
C ALA A 44 18.28 -9.05 -1.83
N ALA A 45 17.14 -8.41 -1.55
CA ALA A 45 16.28 -7.87 -2.59
C ALA A 45 17.06 -6.85 -3.45
N GLU A 46 16.93 -6.98 -4.77
CA GLU A 46 17.57 -6.09 -5.74
C GLU A 46 17.07 -4.64 -5.55
N GLU A 47 17.97 -3.66 -5.56
CA GLU A 47 17.61 -2.23 -5.55
C GLU A 47 17.40 -1.69 -6.97
N ARG A 48 16.35 -0.88 -7.17
CA ARG A 48 16.06 -0.21 -8.43
C ARG A 48 15.74 1.27 -8.23
N SER A 49 16.31 2.11 -9.09
CA SER A 49 16.09 3.56 -9.06
C SER A 49 14.65 3.99 -9.39
N ARG A 50 13.87 3.09 -9.99
CA ARG A 50 12.45 3.25 -10.26
C ARG A 50 11.77 1.89 -10.29
N ILE A 51 10.61 1.80 -9.68
CA ILE A 51 9.71 0.65 -9.82
C ILE A 51 8.42 1.16 -10.47
N PRO A 52 8.14 0.83 -11.73
CA PRO A 52 6.85 1.16 -12.34
C PRO A 52 5.71 0.55 -11.51
N PHE A 53 4.58 1.25 -11.43
CA PHE A 53 3.41 0.71 -10.75
C PHE A 53 2.93 -0.58 -11.42
N THR A 54 2.89 -1.66 -10.65
CA THR A 54 2.44 -2.98 -11.09
C THR A 54 1.37 -3.51 -10.15
N ARG A 55 0.41 -4.25 -10.71
CA ARG A 55 -0.69 -4.84 -9.93
C ARG A 55 -0.19 -6.06 -9.16
N ARG A 56 -0.38 -6.08 -7.86
CA ARG A 56 -0.04 -7.19 -6.95
C ARG A 56 -1.23 -8.06 -6.59
N PHE A 57 -2.40 -7.45 -6.52
CA PHE A 57 -3.63 -8.15 -6.19
C PHE A 57 -4.76 -7.65 -7.09
N ASP A 58 -5.62 -8.58 -7.50
CA ASP A 58 -6.82 -8.32 -8.27
C ASP A 58 -7.84 -9.43 -7.99
N ALA A 59 -9.02 -9.05 -7.50
CA ALA A 59 -10.11 -9.99 -7.30
C ALA A 59 -11.47 -9.32 -7.47
N VAL A 60 -12.45 -10.08 -7.93
CA VAL A 60 -13.87 -9.73 -7.79
C VAL A 60 -14.44 -10.63 -6.71
N GLN A 61 -14.84 -10.06 -5.58
CA GLN A 61 -15.32 -10.80 -4.43
C GLN A 61 -16.23 -9.96 -3.53
N HIS A 62 -17.07 -10.63 -2.75
CA HIS A 62 -17.74 -9.99 -1.62
C HIS A 62 -16.70 -9.71 -0.53
N GLY A 63 -16.52 -8.44 -0.18
CA GLY A 63 -15.49 -8.02 0.76
C GLY A 63 -14.96 -6.63 0.47
N GLY A 64 -13.76 -6.31 0.95
CA GLY A 64 -13.15 -4.99 0.82
C GLY A 64 -11.67 -4.98 1.15
N ILE A 65 -11.11 -3.77 1.19
CA ILE A 65 -9.73 -3.50 1.62
C ILE A 65 -9.76 -2.71 2.92
N VAL A 66 -8.96 -3.15 3.90
CA VAL A 66 -8.66 -2.42 5.13
C VAL A 66 -7.15 -2.25 5.26
N ARG A 67 -6.72 -1.41 6.20
CA ARG A 67 -5.30 -1.20 6.47
C ARG A 67 -5.01 -0.90 7.93
N ALA A 68 -3.74 -1.07 8.28
CA ALA A 68 -3.11 -0.50 9.46
C ALA A 68 -1.85 0.24 8.99
N ALA A 69 -1.53 1.40 9.57
CA ALA A 69 -0.36 2.17 9.13
C ALA A 69 0.17 3.03 10.27
N ASN A 70 1.47 3.32 10.28
CA ASN A 70 2.01 4.33 11.18
C ASN A 70 3.36 4.91 10.69
N ALA A 71 3.69 6.11 11.15
CA ALA A 71 4.99 6.72 10.92
C ALA A 71 6.06 6.09 11.82
N ALA A 72 7.33 6.14 11.42
CA ALA A 72 8.48 5.61 12.18
C ALA A 72 9.30 6.70 12.89
N VAL A 73 9.01 7.97 12.59
CA VAL A 73 9.68 9.15 13.13
C VAL A 73 8.65 10.24 13.48
N GLY A 74 9.06 11.17 14.34
CA GLY A 74 8.31 12.37 14.67
C GLY A 74 9.23 13.46 15.22
N CYS A 75 8.76 14.71 15.27
CA CYS A 75 9.51 15.79 15.92
C CYS A 75 9.77 15.45 17.39
N ARG A 76 10.80 16.01 18.03
CA ARG A 76 11.05 15.85 19.47
C ARG A 76 10.29 16.92 20.27
N ALA A 77 9.51 16.50 21.27
CA ALA A 77 8.86 17.41 22.23
C ALA A 77 9.66 17.58 23.53
N GLU A 78 10.59 16.67 23.80
CA GLU A 78 11.42 16.62 25.01
C GLU A 78 12.83 16.13 24.65
N GLY A 79 13.78 16.40 25.54
CA GLY A 79 15.18 16.05 25.38
C GLY A 79 15.95 16.94 24.39
N PRO A 80 17.18 16.55 24.01
CA PRO A 80 17.98 17.28 23.03
C PRO A 80 17.25 17.41 21.69
N GLY A 81 17.22 18.62 21.13
CA GLY A 81 16.50 18.90 19.88
C GLY A 81 14.98 19.09 20.03
N ALA A 82 14.47 19.13 21.27
CA ALA A 82 13.07 19.44 21.52
C ALA A 82 12.65 20.81 20.96
N ASP A 83 11.47 20.87 20.37
CA ASP A 83 10.85 22.11 19.88
C ASP A 83 9.47 22.30 20.53
N PRO A 84 9.17 23.45 21.15
CA PRO A 84 7.86 23.73 21.75
C PRO A 84 6.68 23.61 20.77
N ALA A 85 6.91 23.87 19.47
CA ALA A 85 5.87 23.74 18.45
C ALA A 85 5.57 22.27 18.08
N CYS A 86 6.40 21.32 18.52
CA CYS A 86 6.23 19.91 18.19
C CYS A 86 4.91 19.32 18.71
N ALA A 87 4.47 19.70 19.92
CA ALA A 87 3.21 19.22 20.47
C ALA A 87 2.02 19.65 19.60
N ALA A 88 1.96 20.93 19.22
CA ALA A 88 0.92 21.46 18.34
C ALA A 88 0.99 20.85 16.94
N ALA A 89 2.20 20.61 16.40
CA ALA A 89 2.36 19.92 15.13
C ALA A 89 1.78 18.49 15.21
N ARG A 90 2.20 17.68 16.19
CA ARG A 90 1.71 16.31 16.42
C ARG A 90 0.19 16.22 16.58
N ASP A 91 -0.44 17.27 17.12
CA ASP A 91 -1.88 17.43 17.28
C ASP A 91 -2.61 17.94 16.02
N GLY A 92 -1.94 17.94 14.87
CA GLY A 92 -2.55 18.27 13.57
C GLY A 92 -2.30 19.71 13.11
N GLY A 93 -1.42 20.46 13.78
CA GLY A 93 -1.00 21.78 13.34
C GLY A 93 -0.30 21.75 11.98
N ASN A 94 -0.44 22.85 11.22
CA ASN A 94 0.22 23.06 9.93
C ASN A 94 1.74 23.13 10.14
N ALA A 95 2.42 22.04 9.81
CA ALA A 95 3.85 21.92 9.94
C ALA A 95 4.39 20.81 9.05
N ALA A 96 5.65 20.94 8.66
CA ALA A 96 6.40 20.00 7.84
C ALA A 96 7.62 19.48 8.59
N GLY A 97 8.00 18.22 8.36
CA GLY A 97 9.13 17.58 9.06
C GLY A 97 10.45 18.36 8.99
N ARG A 98 10.71 19.09 7.89
CA ARG A 98 11.89 19.96 7.73
C ARG A 98 12.04 21.08 8.77
N GLN A 99 10.99 21.41 9.50
CA GLN A 99 11.00 22.47 10.52
C GLN A 99 11.57 22.00 11.86
N PHE A 100 11.63 20.69 12.10
CA PHE A 100 11.97 20.12 13.39
C PHE A 100 13.26 19.31 13.35
N ASP A 101 13.86 19.15 14.53
CA ASP A 101 14.77 18.04 14.75
C ASP A 101 13.94 16.78 15.02
N MET A 102 14.05 15.81 14.12
CA MET A 102 13.21 14.61 14.09
C MET A 102 13.91 13.47 14.82
N GLY A 103 13.15 12.70 15.59
CA GLY A 103 13.60 11.50 16.29
C GLY A 103 12.78 10.27 15.93
N TYR A 104 13.30 9.11 16.31
CA TYR A 104 12.58 7.85 16.19
C TYR A 104 11.32 7.85 17.06
N ALA A 105 10.25 7.32 16.49
CA ALA A 105 9.09 6.93 17.26
C ALA A 105 9.33 5.48 17.72
N ASP A 106 9.36 5.29 19.03
CA ASP A 106 9.60 3.99 19.66
C ASP A 106 8.57 3.79 20.77
N VAL A 107 7.85 2.67 20.73
CA VAL A 107 6.72 2.36 21.64
C VAL A 107 6.96 1.09 22.45
N ASP A 108 8.16 0.54 22.38
CA ASP A 108 8.64 -0.53 23.24
C ASP A 108 10.04 -0.20 23.79
N ASP A 109 10.57 -1.12 24.59
CA ASP A 109 11.87 -0.99 25.26
C ASP A 109 12.86 -2.05 24.73
N ASP A 110 12.65 -2.59 23.52
CA ASP A 110 13.53 -3.63 22.98
C ASP A 110 14.85 -3.02 22.49
N PRO A 111 16.00 -3.33 23.11
CA PRO A 111 17.28 -2.72 22.72
C PRO A 111 17.77 -3.15 21.32
N ARG A 112 17.11 -4.11 20.68
CA ARG A 112 17.38 -4.55 19.31
C ARG A 112 16.66 -3.68 18.27
N THR A 113 15.74 -2.84 18.72
CA THR A 113 14.99 -1.90 17.89
C THR A 113 15.40 -0.47 18.21
N TYR A 114 15.59 0.39 17.20
CA TYR A 114 15.74 1.84 17.40
C TYR A 114 14.45 2.62 17.07
N ASN A 115 13.50 1.98 16.42
CA ASN A 115 12.14 2.48 16.27
C ASN A 115 11.16 1.32 16.30
N SER A 116 9.96 1.61 16.79
CA SER A 116 8.83 0.69 16.79
C SER A 116 7.55 1.52 16.85
N THR A 117 6.60 1.24 15.97
CA THR A 117 5.27 1.85 16.03
C THR A 117 4.19 0.85 15.68
N ARG A 118 2.99 1.08 16.19
CA ARG A 118 1.88 0.12 16.07
C ARG A 118 0.58 0.74 15.62
N ALA A 119 -0.24 -0.04 14.94
CA ALA A 119 -1.56 0.35 14.45
C ALA A 119 -2.53 -0.83 14.47
N GLU A 120 -3.81 -0.53 14.72
CA GLU A 120 -4.89 -1.49 14.75
C GLU A 120 -5.32 -1.85 13.32
N LEU A 121 -5.21 -3.12 12.95
CA LEU A 121 -5.90 -3.69 11.81
C LEU A 121 -7.33 -4.06 12.23
N ARG A 122 -8.31 -3.34 11.68
CA ARG A 122 -9.73 -3.65 11.89
C ARG A 122 -10.25 -4.52 10.77
N LEU A 123 -10.89 -5.63 11.12
CA LEU A 123 -11.61 -6.49 10.17
C LEU A 123 -13.07 -6.58 10.59
N PRO A 124 -14.03 -6.56 9.64
CA PRO A 124 -15.41 -6.86 9.95
C PRO A 124 -15.58 -8.27 10.53
N ASP A 125 -16.58 -8.46 11.38
CA ASP A 125 -16.88 -9.78 11.94
C ASP A 125 -17.11 -10.82 10.84
N ARG A 126 -16.47 -11.98 11.05
CA ARG A 126 -16.48 -13.14 10.13
C ARG A 126 -15.83 -12.88 8.77
N ALA A 127 -15.07 -11.79 8.61
CA ALA A 127 -14.23 -11.60 7.44
C ALA A 127 -13.07 -12.62 7.40
N ARG A 128 -12.66 -13.02 6.20
CA ARG A 128 -11.52 -13.90 5.95
C ARG A 128 -10.46 -13.17 5.14
N VAL A 129 -9.25 -13.07 5.67
CA VAL A 129 -8.10 -12.48 4.96
C VAL A 129 -7.70 -13.38 3.79
N ASN A 130 -7.64 -12.81 2.59
CA ASN A 130 -7.19 -13.54 1.39
C ASN A 130 -6.00 -12.91 0.68
N TYR A 131 -5.58 -11.71 1.09
CA TYR A 131 -4.32 -11.09 0.69
C TYR A 131 -3.91 -10.07 1.74
N ALA A 132 -2.63 -10.05 2.13
CA ALA A 132 -2.05 -9.01 2.96
C ALA A 132 -0.62 -8.71 2.54
N ARG A 133 -0.29 -7.43 2.39
CA ARG A 133 1.06 -6.98 2.04
C ARG A 133 1.49 -5.83 2.94
N LEU A 134 2.68 -5.98 3.51
CA LEU A 134 3.32 -4.96 4.31
C LEU A 134 4.21 -4.11 3.40
N TYR A 135 4.07 -2.80 3.49
CA TYR A 135 4.88 -1.80 2.82
C TYR A 135 5.61 -0.98 3.86
N TRP A 136 6.88 -0.69 3.64
CA TRP A 136 7.66 0.24 4.46
C TRP A 136 8.60 1.06 3.59
N GLY A 137 8.90 2.27 4.02
CA GLY A 137 9.77 3.18 3.28
C GLY A 137 10.11 4.40 4.10
N ALA A 138 11.21 5.06 3.76
CA ALA A 138 11.68 6.23 4.48
C ALA A 138 12.75 7.02 3.70
N ASN A 139 13.12 8.18 4.26
CA ASN A 139 14.33 8.90 3.90
C ASN A 139 15.54 8.37 4.70
N LEU A 140 16.59 7.97 4.00
CA LEU A 140 17.86 7.47 4.49
C LEU A 140 18.86 8.58 4.82
N ARG A 141 18.59 9.82 4.42
CA ARG A 141 19.52 10.94 4.55
C ARG A 141 18.88 12.18 5.15
N VAL A 142 19.23 12.46 6.40
CA VAL A 142 18.81 13.65 7.16
C VAL A 142 20.05 14.24 7.86
N GLY A 143 20.05 14.35 9.19
CA GLY A 143 21.26 14.63 9.98
C GLY A 143 22.08 13.35 10.17
N GLU A 144 21.38 12.22 10.30
CA GLU A 144 21.91 10.88 10.17
C GLU A 144 21.94 10.43 8.69
N GLN A 145 22.85 9.51 8.38
CA GLN A 145 22.88 8.77 7.12
C GLN A 145 22.76 7.28 7.41
N LYS A 146 21.71 6.65 6.89
CA LYS A 146 21.47 5.22 7.02
C LYS A 146 22.06 4.45 5.84
N PRO A 147 22.66 3.27 6.06
CA PRO A 147 23.11 2.41 4.97
C PRO A 147 21.90 1.84 4.21
N PRO A 148 21.83 1.96 2.87
CA PRO A 148 20.70 1.44 2.09
C PRO A 148 20.49 -0.07 2.23
N ALA A 149 21.55 -0.84 2.49
CA ALA A 149 21.50 -2.31 2.64
C ALA A 149 20.53 -2.79 3.74
N ASP A 150 20.24 -1.97 4.74
CA ASP A 150 19.30 -2.31 5.83
C ASP A 150 17.82 -2.10 5.45
N SER A 151 17.55 -1.56 4.26
CA SER A 151 16.19 -1.21 3.80
C SER A 151 15.31 -2.42 3.48
N GLY A 152 15.92 -3.59 3.24
CA GLY A 152 15.24 -4.81 2.84
C GLY A 152 14.59 -5.61 3.97
N ARG A 153 14.68 -5.14 5.23
CA ARG A 153 14.27 -5.90 6.41
C ARG A 153 13.55 -5.01 7.42
N VAL A 154 12.50 -5.55 8.04
CA VAL A 154 11.86 -5.00 9.23
C VAL A 154 11.61 -6.10 10.25
N LEU A 155 11.30 -5.71 11.49
CA LEU A 155 10.72 -6.61 12.49
C LEU A 155 9.21 -6.39 12.56
N PHE A 156 8.45 -7.47 12.57
CA PHE A 156 6.98 -7.43 12.57
C PHE A 156 6.42 -8.32 13.67
N ALA A 157 5.49 -7.77 14.45
CA ALA A 157 4.78 -8.49 15.50
C ALA A 157 3.27 -8.37 15.30
N GLU A 158 2.59 -9.50 15.28
CA GLU A 158 1.13 -9.58 15.24
C GLU A 158 0.51 -9.27 16.61
N PRO A 159 -0.83 -9.14 16.71
CA PRO A 159 -1.49 -8.85 17.97
C PRO A 159 -1.14 -9.86 19.07
N GLY A 160 -0.44 -9.41 20.11
CA GLY A 160 0.03 -10.25 21.22
C GLY A 160 1.21 -11.18 20.87
N GLY A 161 1.75 -11.07 19.66
CA GLY A 161 2.90 -11.84 19.19
C GLY A 161 4.24 -11.25 19.59
N GLN A 162 5.30 -11.97 19.21
CA GLN A 162 6.70 -11.54 19.32
C GLN A 162 7.21 -11.09 17.96
N TYR A 163 8.28 -10.30 17.94
CA TYR A 163 8.91 -9.86 16.69
C TYR A 163 9.41 -11.04 15.86
N LYS A 164 9.05 -11.01 14.58
CA LYS A 164 9.55 -11.88 13.51
C LYS A 164 10.25 -11.02 12.48
N GLU A 165 11.28 -11.57 11.87
CA GLU A 165 11.91 -10.92 10.73
C GLU A 165 11.00 -11.01 9.51
N VAL A 166 10.82 -9.89 8.81
CA VAL A 166 10.16 -9.83 7.51
C VAL A 166 11.14 -9.23 6.51
N LEU A 167 11.41 -9.99 5.46
CA LEU A 167 12.30 -9.61 4.37
C LEU A 167 11.48 -9.17 3.15
N ALA A 168 11.97 -8.15 2.46
CA ALA A 168 11.41 -7.72 1.19
C ALA A 168 11.40 -8.88 0.19
N ASP A 169 10.25 -9.12 -0.45
CA ASP A 169 10.08 -10.17 -1.45
C ASP A 169 9.95 -9.65 -2.89
N THR A 170 10.07 -8.33 -3.06
CA THR A 170 10.15 -7.62 -4.33
C THR A 170 11.39 -6.72 -4.36
N PRO A 171 11.82 -6.24 -5.55
CA PRO A 171 12.85 -5.21 -5.62
C PRO A 171 12.54 -4.02 -4.70
N ILE A 172 13.59 -3.46 -4.09
CA ILE A 172 13.52 -2.25 -3.27
C ILE A 172 13.58 -1.06 -4.22
N GLY A 173 12.58 -0.19 -4.16
CA GLY A 173 12.64 1.08 -4.86
C GLY A 173 13.56 1.99 -4.08
N HIS A 174 14.60 2.55 -4.69
CA HIS A 174 15.56 3.43 -4.03
C HIS A 174 15.90 4.60 -4.93
N ARG A 175 15.39 5.79 -4.60
CA ARG A 175 15.45 6.96 -5.47
C ARG A 175 15.76 8.23 -4.67
N ALA A 176 16.98 8.73 -4.87
CA ALA A 176 17.33 10.08 -4.47
C ALA A 176 16.59 11.13 -5.34
N GLY A 177 16.12 12.20 -4.72
CA GLY A 177 15.37 13.26 -5.39
C GLY A 177 15.06 14.40 -4.43
N GLY A 178 14.95 15.63 -4.93
CA GLY A 178 14.57 16.78 -4.10
C GLY A 178 15.41 17.05 -2.83
N GLY A 179 16.60 16.44 -2.70
CA GLY A 179 17.46 16.51 -1.50
C GLY A 179 17.38 15.28 -0.58
N ALA A 180 16.34 14.44 -0.69
CA ALA A 180 16.19 13.20 0.07
C ALA A 180 16.88 12.01 -0.62
N ASP A 181 17.11 10.96 0.14
CA ASP A 181 17.56 9.66 -0.34
C ASP A 181 16.56 8.59 0.11
N ALA A 182 15.60 8.24 -0.74
CA ALA A 182 14.37 7.60 -0.30
C ALA A 182 14.26 6.17 -0.80
N PHE A 183 13.62 5.30 -0.01
CA PHE A 183 13.29 3.95 -0.47
C PHE A 183 11.87 3.53 -0.12
N GLN A 184 11.41 2.47 -0.80
CA GLN A 184 10.29 1.63 -0.40
C GLN A 184 10.60 0.16 -0.64
N ALA A 185 10.20 -0.68 0.30
CA ALA A 185 10.24 -2.12 0.22
C ALA A 185 8.89 -2.72 0.65
N SER A 186 8.67 -4.00 0.33
CA SER A 186 7.43 -4.68 0.66
C SER A 186 7.55 -6.19 0.72
N ALA A 187 6.64 -6.82 1.45
CA ALA A 187 6.59 -8.27 1.64
C ALA A 187 5.15 -8.78 1.74
N ASP A 188 4.86 -9.93 1.12
CA ASP A 188 3.63 -10.68 1.33
C ASP A 188 3.64 -11.27 2.74
N VAL A 189 2.67 -10.83 3.55
CA VAL A 189 2.48 -11.28 4.94
C VAL A 189 1.10 -11.95 5.09
N THR A 190 0.52 -12.43 3.98
CA THR A 190 -0.85 -12.96 3.95
C THR A 190 -1.04 -14.11 4.93
N ALA A 191 -0.11 -15.07 4.99
CA ALA A 191 -0.23 -16.20 5.91
C ALA A 191 -0.26 -15.72 7.36
N LEU A 192 0.71 -14.89 7.72
CA LEU A 192 0.88 -14.37 9.07
C LEU A 192 -0.33 -13.54 9.54
N VAL A 193 -0.88 -12.67 8.68
CA VAL A 193 -2.06 -11.85 9.01
C VAL A 193 -3.33 -12.69 9.04
N ARG A 194 -3.45 -13.70 8.16
CA ARG A 194 -4.61 -14.60 8.13
C ARG A 194 -4.69 -15.44 9.40
N ASP A 195 -3.55 -15.92 9.89
CA ASP A 195 -3.47 -16.77 11.08
C ASP A 195 -3.65 -15.95 12.37
N SER A 196 -3.26 -14.67 12.37
CA SER A 196 -3.32 -13.81 13.55
C SER A 196 -4.61 -12.98 13.68
N GLY A 197 -5.24 -12.60 12.56
CA GLY A 197 -6.50 -11.86 12.56
C GLY A 197 -6.37 -10.36 12.91
N PRO A 198 -7.48 -9.69 13.28
CA PRO A 198 -7.49 -8.26 13.59
C PRO A 198 -6.80 -7.95 14.93
N GLY A 199 -6.31 -6.71 15.08
CA GLY A 199 -5.71 -6.23 16.33
C GLY A 199 -4.52 -5.29 16.11
N MET A 200 -3.74 -5.03 17.17
CA MET A 200 -2.57 -4.15 17.10
C MET A 200 -1.36 -4.88 16.51
N TYR A 201 -0.96 -4.47 15.31
CA TYR A 201 0.29 -4.90 14.68
C TYR A 201 1.38 -3.88 14.98
N THR A 202 2.59 -4.35 15.26
CA THR A 202 3.78 -3.51 15.50
C THR A 202 4.82 -3.77 14.44
N VAL A 203 5.36 -2.70 13.84
CA VAL A 203 6.51 -2.77 12.94
C VAL A 203 7.65 -1.97 13.56
N ALA A 204 8.84 -2.55 13.52
CA ALA A 204 10.05 -2.00 14.09
C ALA A 204 11.25 -2.16 13.15
N GLN A 205 12.35 -1.50 13.48
CA GLN A 205 13.58 -1.50 12.69
C GLN A 205 13.40 -1.00 11.25
N ILE A 206 12.52 -0.02 11.02
CA ILE A 206 12.41 0.62 9.71
C ILE A 206 13.65 1.48 9.47
N ASN A 207 14.35 1.27 8.35
CA ASN A 207 15.58 1.97 7.98
C ASN A 207 15.37 3.48 7.69
N VAL A 208 15.12 4.30 8.71
CA VAL A 208 14.86 5.74 8.57
C VAL A 208 15.98 6.54 9.24
N ALA A 209 16.44 7.61 8.60
CA ALA A 209 17.37 8.54 9.20
C ALA A 209 16.65 9.55 10.09
N MET A 210 17.29 9.96 11.19
CA MET A 210 16.79 11.01 12.08
C MET A 210 17.62 12.30 12.01
N GLY A 211 17.20 13.32 12.76
CA GLY A 211 17.85 14.64 12.84
C GLY A 211 17.10 15.69 12.02
N ARG A 212 17.82 16.71 11.55
CA ARG A 212 17.26 17.85 10.81
C ARG A 212 17.89 18.00 9.43
N SER A 213 17.07 18.22 8.41
CA SER A 213 17.51 18.54 7.05
C SER A 213 16.47 19.40 6.33
N ALA A 214 16.82 19.98 5.17
CA ALA A 214 15.90 20.79 4.37
C ALA A 214 14.68 20.01 3.83
N VAL A 215 14.78 18.67 3.78
CA VAL A 215 13.72 17.75 3.34
C VAL A 215 13.08 16.97 4.49
N GLY A 216 13.56 17.14 5.72
CA GLY A 216 13.04 16.47 6.92
C GLY A 216 13.35 14.97 6.98
N ALA A 217 13.05 14.38 8.14
CA ALA A 217 12.96 12.94 8.32
C ALA A 217 11.51 12.50 8.19
N TRP A 218 11.28 11.47 7.40
CA TRP A 218 9.96 10.91 7.15
C TRP A 218 10.10 9.44 6.78
N GLY A 219 9.07 8.68 7.08
CA GLY A 219 9.03 7.24 6.85
C GLY A 219 8.01 6.56 7.75
N GLY A 220 7.66 5.35 7.39
CA GLY A 220 6.61 4.60 8.06
C GLY A 220 6.29 3.31 7.34
N TRP A 221 5.16 2.73 7.73
CA TRP A 221 4.67 1.47 7.19
C TRP A 221 3.17 1.49 7.00
N THR A 222 2.69 0.72 6.03
CA THR A 222 1.27 0.44 5.79
C THR A 222 1.11 -1.06 5.51
N LEU A 223 0.29 -1.73 6.30
CA LEU A 223 -0.24 -3.05 6.05
C LEU A 223 -1.55 -2.93 5.28
N VAL A 224 -1.61 -3.37 4.03
CA VAL A 224 -2.83 -3.41 3.20
C VAL A 224 -3.39 -4.83 3.21
N VAL A 225 -4.68 -4.99 3.53
CA VAL A 225 -5.33 -6.29 3.65
C VAL A 225 -6.62 -6.33 2.84
N ALA A 226 -6.70 -7.24 1.87
CA ALA A 226 -7.96 -7.59 1.24
C ALA A 226 -8.62 -8.75 1.98
N TYR A 227 -9.91 -8.62 2.25
CA TYR A 227 -10.70 -9.63 2.94
C TYR A 227 -11.93 -10.03 2.12
N LYS A 228 -12.37 -11.27 2.32
CA LYS A 228 -13.67 -11.80 1.89
C LYS A 228 -14.68 -11.74 3.02
N LYS A 229 -15.92 -11.40 2.72
CA LYS A 229 -17.05 -11.43 3.66
C LYS A 229 -18.34 -11.65 2.88
N ASP A 230 -19.03 -12.76 3.12
CA ASP A 230 -20.09 -13.27 2.24
C ASP A 230 -21.31 -12.32 2.13
N ASP A 231 -21.59 -11.52 3.16
CA ASP A 231 -22.67 -10.52 3.24
C ASP A 231 -22.22 -9.08 2.89
N ALA A 232 -20.96 -8.87 2.50
CA ALA A 232 -20.49 -7.58 2.02
C ALA A 232 -20.86 -7.36 0.54
N PRO A 233 -20.89 -6.12 0.04
CA PRO A 233 -21.05 -5.84 -1.39
C PRO A 233 -20.05 -6.58 -2.28
N LEU A 234 -20.49 -6.97 -3.49
CA LEU A 234 -19.59 -7.51 -4.50
C LEU A 234 -18.73 -6.37 -5.05
N ARG A 235 -17.41 -6.47 -4.90
CA ARG A 235 -16.46 -5.44 -5.30
C ARG A 235 -15.36 -6.01 -6.15
N ARG A 236 -14.81 -5.16 -7.02
CA ARG A 236 -13.48 -5.37 -7.56
C ARG A 236 -12.47 -4.73 -6.61
N LEU A 237 -11.53 -5.52 -6.14
CA LEU A 237 -10.48 -5.13 -5.22
C LEU A 237 -9.13 -5.26 -5.93
N SER A 238 -8.31 -4.23 -5.85
CA SER A 238 -7.02 -4.23 -6.53
C SER A 238 -5.98 -3.47 -5.70
N VAL A 239 -4.73 -3.96 -5.74
CA VAL A 239 -3.57 -3.34 -5.08
C VAL A 239 -2.44 -3.22 -6.11
N TRP A 240 -1.84 -2.04 -6.19
CA TRP A 240 -0.68 -1.75 -7.01
C TRP A 240 0.43 -1.19 -6.14
N ASP A 241 1.66 -1.58 -6.43
CA ASP A 241 2.84 -0.94 -5.87
C ASP A 241 3.83 -0.55 -6.95
N GLY A 242 4.59 0.48 -6.62
CA GLY A 242 5.64 1.07 -7.44
C GLY A 242 6.52 1.94 -6.56
N PHE A 243 7.38 2.75 -7.17
CA PHE A 243 8.11 3.79 -6.45
C PHE A 243 8.50 4.91 -7.41
N GLU A 244 7.80 6.03 -7.29
CA GLU A 244 8.00 7.23 -8.10
C GLU A 244 8.31 8.43 -7.23
N ALA A 245 9.19 9.31 -7.72
CA ALA A 245 9.50 10.58 -7.07
C ALA A 245 9.02 11.73 -7.97
N LEU A 246 8.27 12.65 -7.38
CA LEU A 246 7.86 13.90 -7.99
C LEU A 246 8.67 15.04 -7.41
N ASP A 247 9.11 15.97 -8.25
CA ASP A 247 9.86 17.15 -7.85
C ASP A 247 9.69 18.29 -8.87
N ALA A 248 10.48 19.35 -8.75
CA ALA A 248 10.40 20.50 -9.65
C ALA A 248 10.65 20.17 -11.14
N ARG A 249 11.35 19.07 -11.44
CA ARG A 249 11.67 18.59 -12.80
C ARG A 249 10.69 17.54 -13.30
N HIS A 250 10.05 16.80 -12.40
CA HIS A 250 9.01 15.83 -12.72
C HIS A 250 7.81 16.04 -11.78
N ARG A 251 6.91 16.96 -12.17
CA ARG A 251 5.85 17.46 -11.28
C ARG A 251 4.61 16.59 -11.21
N GLU A 252 4.50 15.58 -12.07
CA GLU A 252 3.30 14.77 -12.18
C GLU A 252 3.61 13.36 -12.67
N VAL A 253 2.86 12.39 -12.13
CA VAL A 253 2.81 11.02 -12.62
C VAL A 253 1.37 10.56 -12.82
N GLY A 254 1.14 9.89 -13.94
CA GLY A 254 -0.09 9.15 -14.21
C GLY A 254 0.12 7.65 -13.99
N VAL A 255 -0.78 7.01 -13.25
CA VAL A 255 -0.80 5.56 -13.05
C VAL A 255 -2.09 5.01 -13.63
N ASP A 256 -1.96 4.14 -14.61
CA ASP A 256 -3.10 3.40 -15.16
C ASP A 256 -3.45 2.23 -14.22
N LEU A 257 -4.62 2.32 -13.60
CA LEU A 257 -5.18 1.24 -12.77
C LEU A 257 -5.92 0.21 -13.63
N GLY A 258 -5.96 0.40 -14.94
CA GLY A 258 -6.57 -0.51 -15.90
C GLY A 258 -8.07 -0.27 -16.06
N GLY A 259 -8.76 -1.24 -16.66
CA GLY A 259 -10.15 -1.14 -17.10
C GLY A 259 -11.17 -1.91 -16.26
N PRO A 260 -11.43 -1.54 -15.00
CA PRO A 260 -12.60 -2.08 -14.35
C PRO A 260 -13.82 -1.47 -15.07
N ARG A 261 -14.67 -2.28 -15.71
CA ARG A 261 -16.01 -1.82 -16.07
C ARG A 261 -16.76 -1.54 -14.75
N VAL A 262 -16.76 -0.30 -14.32
CA VAL A 262 -17.43 0.17 -13.11
C VAL A 262 -18.74 0.83 -13.49
N ALA A 263 -19.79 0.54 -12.71
CA ALA A 263 -21.08 1.17 -12.91
C ALA A 263 -21.04 2.69 -12.75
N ALA A 264 -21.93 3.37 -13.48
CA ALA A 264 -22.30 4.71 -13.08
C ALA A 264 -22.86 4.69 -11.66
N ARG A 265 -22.41 5.66 -10.84
CA ARG A 265 -22.81 5.82 -9.44
C ARG A 265 -22.43 4.65 -8.52
N ALA A 266 -21.45 3.83 -8.92
CA ALA A 266 -20.89 2.82 -8.03
C ALA A 266 -20.25 3.47 -6.79
N GLY A 267 -20.35 2.80 -5.65
CA GLY A 267 -19.48 3.10 -4.51
C GLY A 267 -18.05 2.67 -4.82
N GLY A 268 -17.09 3.32 -4.17
CA GLY A 268 -15.70 2.92 -4.28
C GLY A 268 -14.78 3.77 -3.40
N ARG A 269 -13.58 3.26 -3.19
CA ARG A 269 -12.53 3.93 -2.43
C ARG A 269 -11.19 3.79 -3.14
N LEU A 270 -10.36 4.82 -3.03
CA LEU A 270 -8.96 4.81 -3.47
C LEU A 270 -8.08 5.12 -2.27
N GLY A 271 -7.14 4.24 -1.99
CA GLY A 271 -6.09 4.46 -1.03
C GLY A 271 -4.75 4.78 -1.67
N VAL A 272 -3.97 5.62 -1.01
CA VAL A 272 -2.64 6.04 -1.43
C VAL A 272 -1.67 5.93 -0.25
N VAL A 273 -0.45 5.43 -0.52
CA VAL A 273 0.69 5.55 0.39
C VAL A 273 1.74 6.46 -0.26
N ALA A 274 2.07 7.53 0.44
CA ALA A 274 2.99 8.56 -0.03
C ALA A 274 3.95 8.99 1.09
N TYR A 275 5.04 9.61 0.68
CA TYR A 275 6.12 10.05 1.55
C TYR A 275 6.53 11.48 1.23
N ASN A 276 7.08 12.15 2.23
CA ASN A 276 7.44 13.56 2.27
C ASN A 276 6.25 14.54 2.11
N GLY A 277 5.05 14.13 2.51
CA GLY A 277 3.92 15.05 2.63
C GLY A 277 4.20 16.20 3.59
N ALA A 278 3.41 17.27 3.54
CA ALA A 278 3.62 18.43 4.39
C ALA A 278 2.34 19.19 4.68
N ARG A 279 1.78 19.01 5.88
CA ARG A 279 0.53 19.66 6.29
C ARG A 279 0.57 21.17 6.15
N GLY A 280 -0.38 21.72 5.41
CA GLY A 280 -0.53 23.16 5.19
C GLY A 280 0.33 23.70 4.05
N VAL A 281 1.05 22.85 3.32
CA VAL A 281 1.87 23.28 2.18
C VAL A 281 1.19 22.92 0.86
N LYS A 282 0.27 23.78 0.46
CA LYS A 282 -0.52 23.62 -0.77
C LYS A 282 0.31 23.48 -2.05
N GLY A 283 -0.20 22.71 -3.00
CA GLY A 283 0.30 22.59 -4.37
C GLY A 283 0.43 21.15 -4.86
N ASP A 284 0.14 20.16 -4.01
CA ASP A 284 -0.02 18.78 -4.42
C ASP A 284 -1.50 18.41 -4.58
N ALA A 285 -1.76 17.45 -5.47
CA ALA A 285 -3.11 17.05 -5.82
C ALA A 285 -3.17 15.58 -6.27
N LEU A 286 -4.34 15.00 -6.08
CA LEU A 286 -4.70 13.64 -6.49
C LEU A 286 -5.97 13.74 -7.33
N ALA A 287 -5.90 13.31 -8.59
CA ALA A 287 -7.05 13.27 -9.49
C ALA A 287 -7.32 11.85 -9.98
N VAL A 288 -8.60 11.54 -10.18
CA VAL A 288 -9.05 10.28 -10.78
C VAL A 288 -9.69 10.58 -12.13
N GLU A 289 -9.30 9.80 -13.13
CA GLU A 289 -9.77 9.91 -14.51
C GLU A 289 -10.45 8.61 -14.91
N THR A 290 -11.64 8.74 -15.51
CA THR A 290 -12.45 7.62 -15.98
C THR A 290 -12.55 7.65 -17.51
N GLY A 291 -11.63 6.99 -18.21
CA GLY A 291 -11.56 7.02 -19.69
C GLY A 291 -11.22 8.41 -20.23
N ASN A 292 -12.06 8.96 -21.13
CA ASN A 292 -11.85 10.30 -21.74
C ASN A 292 -12.46 11.46 -20.92
N GLY A 293 -12.93 11.19 -19.70
CA GLY A 293 -13.50 12.19 -18.81
C GLY A 293 -12.45 13.19 -18.31
N LYS A 294 -12.91 14.38 -17.89
CA LYS A 294 -12.05 15.30 -17.11
C LYS A 294 -11.72 14.66 -15.76
N GLY A 295 -10.46 14.76 -15.33
CA GLY A 295 -10.05 14.29 -14.02
C GLY A 295 -10.82 14.96 -12.88
N VAL A 296 -11.27 14.16 -11.93
CA VAL A 296 -11.94 14.61 -10.70
C VAL A 296 -10.90 14.68 -9.58
N LEU A 297 -10.68 15.87 -9.04
CA LEU A 297 -9.82 16.05 -7.87
C LEU A 297 -10.44 15.36 -6.66
N LEU A 298 -9.63 14.57 -5.96
CA LEU A 298 -9.99 13.97 -4.69
C LEU A 298 -9.58 14.91 -3.55
N GLY A 299 -10.38 14.90 -2.50
CA GLY A 299 -10.13 15.66 -1.28
C GLY A 299 -11.30 15.49 -0.31
N ASN A 300 -11.04 15.80 0.96
CA ASN A 300 -12.04 15.81 2.02
C ASN A 300 -11.64 16.84 3.09
N LYS A 301 -12.33 16.86 4.23
CA LYS A 301 -12.05 17.82 5.32
C LYS A 301 -10.66 17.65 5.94
N ASP A 302 -10.14 16.43 5.95
CA ASP A 302 -8.86 16.08 6.58
C ASP A 302 -7.71 16.26 5.59
N ASN A 303 -7.99 16.06 4.29
CA ASN A 303 -7.08 16.12 3.15
C ASN A 303 -7.65 17.03 2.06
N PRO A 304 -7.45 18.36 2.16
CA PRO A 304 -7.89 19.31 1.15
C PRO A 304 -7.35 18.95 -0.24
N SER A 305 -8.13 19.21 -1.30
CA SER A 305 -7.76 18.78 -2.66
C SER A 305 -6.52 19.46 -3.25
N ASP A 306 -6.05 20.54 -2.62
CA ASP A 306 -4.83 21.28 -2.97
C ASP A 306 -3.67 21.05 -1.96
N ASP A 307 -3.84 20.13 -1.01
CA ASP A 307 -2.89 19.70 0.03
C ASP A 307 -3.30 18.29 0.47
N VAL A 308 -3.20 17.34 -0.47
CA VAL A 308 -3.74 15.98 -0.31
C VAL A 308 -2.75 15.03 0.37
N MET A 309 -1.45 15.26 0.17
CA MET A 309 -0.32 14.59 0.83
C MET A 309 0.14 15.45 2.01
N ASN A 310 -0.70 15.52 3.03
CA ASN A 310 -0.58 16.48 4.12
C ASN A 310 -0.12 15.85 5.44
N SER A 311 0.66 14.77 5.35
CA SER A 311 1.19 14.03 6.50
C SER A 311 0.10 13.43 7.38
N SER A 312 -0.80 12.65 6.79
CA SER A 312 -1.92 12.09 7.53
C SER A 312 -2.15 10.60 7.32
N ILE A 313 -2.93 10.02 8.25
CA ILE A 313 -3.35 8.63 8.17
C ILE A 313 -4.85 8.61 8.45
N THR A 314 -5.65 8.73 7.39
CA THR A 314 -7.09 8.92 7.48
C THR A 314 -7.86 7.95 6.59
N ASP A 315 -9.04 7.52 7.05
CA ASP A 315 -9.94 6.70 6.27
C ASP A 315 -11.20 7.48 5.93
N PHE A 316 -11.64 7.39 4.69
CA PHE A 316 -12.97 7.87 4.30
C PHE A 316 -14.07 7.06 4.98
N ASP A 317 -15.01 7.77 5.63
CA ASP A 317 -16.23 7.20 6.24
C ASP A 317 -15.94 6.08 7.26
N SER A 318 -14.85 6.25 8.00
CA SER A 318 -14.39 5.33 9.03
C SER A 318 -13.82 6.15 10.20
N GLY A 319 -13.98 5.64 11.43
CA GLY A 319 -13.41 6.28 12.61
C GLY A 319 -11.87 6.21 12.61
N PRO A 320 -11.17 7.08 13.36
CA PRO A 320 -9.71 7.13 13.35
C PRO A 320 -9.10 5.76 13.69
N ILE A 321 -8.09 5.32 12.95
CA ILE A 321 -7.34 4.09 13.22
C ILE A 321 -6.64 4.25 14.58
N LYS A 322 -6.77 3.27 15.49
CA LYS A 322 -6.02 3.30 16.75
C LYS A 322 -4.55 3.03 16.44
N ARG A 323 -3.67 3.93 16.88
CA ARG A 323 -2.23 3.88 16.59
C ARG A 323 -1.43 4.31 17.81
N ARG A 324 -0.16 3.88 17.88
CA ARG A 324 0.82 4.42 18.83
C ARG A 324 2.18 4.61 18.14
N PRO A 325 2.73 5.83 18.14
CA PRO A 325 2.07 7.07 18.55
C PRO A 325 0.86 7.39 17.65
N ALA A 326 -0.06 8.22 18.15
CA ALA A 326 -1.30 8.59 17.47
C ALA A 326 -1.23 10.01 16.88
N TYR A 327 -0.09 10.40 16.30
CA TYR A 327 0.08 11.75 15.75
C TYR A 327 -0.90 11.99 14.59
N LEU A 328 -1.59 13.13 14.61
CA LEU A 328 -2.50 13.59 13.56
C LEU A 328 -1.73 14.21 12.38
N ASN A 329 -0.57 14.81 12.66
CA ASN A 329 0.44 15.14 11.67
C ASN A 329 1.62 14.17 11.82
N THR A 330 1.84 13.31 10.84
CA THR A 330 2.95 12.35 10.80
C THR A 330 4.27 12.96 10.34
N LEU A 331 4.26 14.24 9.96
CA LEU A 331 5.39 15.03 9.48
C LEU A 331 6.12 14.40 8.28
N GLY A 332 5.36 13.76 7.40
CA GLY A 332 5.82 13.34 6.07
C GLY A 332 5.45 11.93 5.65
N TYR A 333 4.59 11.22 6.39
CA TYR A 333 4.11 9.89 5.99
C TYR A 333 2.60 9.88 5.78
N ASP A 334 2.17 9.54 4.58
CA ASP A 334 0.77 9.57 4.18
C ASP A 334 0.26 8.17 3.90
N SER A 335 -0.89 7.84 4.47
CA SER A 335 -1.61 6.60 4.21
C SER A 335 -3.09 6.92 4.32
N ASP A 336 -3.69 7.30 3.19
CA ASP A 336 -5.00 7.93 3.15
C ASP A 336 -5.95 7.21 2.21
N VAL A 337 -7.24 7.19 2.55
CA VAL A 337 -8.31 6.57 1.76
C VAL A 337 -9.38 7.60 1.43
N PHE A 338 -9.72 7.71 0.15
CA PHE A 338 -10.63 8.69 -0.42
C PHE A 338 -11.88 8.03 -1.00
N ASP A 339 -12.99 8.76 -1.04
CA ASP A 339 -14.23 8.36 -1.72
C ASP A 339 -14.09 8.51 -3.24
N LEU A 340 -14.53 7.49 -3.98
CA LEU A 340 -14.57 7.52 -5.43
C LEU A 340 -15.95 7.81 -6.03
N ARG A 341 -17.02 7.95 -5.23
CA ARG A 341 -18.38 8.17 -5.76
C ARG A 341 -18.47 9.36 -6.73
N GLY A 342 -17.77 10.45 -6.45
CA GLY A 342 -17.71 11.62 -7.33
C GLY A 342 -17.03 11.31 -8.68
N ALA A 343 -15.89 10.61 -8.63
CA ALA A 343 -15.17 10.20 -9.84
C ALA A 343 -15.92 9.14 -10.66
N LEU A 344 -16.66 8.25 -9.99
CA LEU A 344 -17.41 7.15 -10.60
C LEU A 344 -18.87 7.52 -10.95
N ALA A 345 -19.24 8.81 -10.88
CA ALA A 345 -20.61 9.27 -11.11
C ALA A 345 -21.16 8.85 -12.49
N SER A 346 -20.31 8.87 -13.52
CA SER A 346 -20.63 8.44 -14.89
C SER A 346 -20.21 7.00 -15.20
N GLY A 347 -19.59 6.31 -14.24
CA GLY A 347 -18.98 5.00 -14.43
C GLY A 347 -17.59 5.10 -15.03
N ALA A 348 -16.91 3.97 -15.16
CA ALA A 348 -15.56 3.91 -15.70
C ALA A 348 -15.40 2.67 -16.57
N ASP A 349 -14.78 2.83 -17.74
CA ASP A 349 -14.26 1.71 -18.54
C ASP A 349 -12.73 1.58 -18.40
N ARG A 350 -12.10 2.64 -17.89
CA ARG A 350 -10.69 2.74 -17.50
C ARG A 350 -10.60 3.65 -16.29
N LEU A 351 -9.73 3.32 -15.35
CA LEU A 351 -9.44 4.14 -14.18
C LEU A 351 -7.94 4.49 -14.20
N SER A 352 -7.63 5.77 -14.20
CA SER A 352 -6.27 6.27 -13.99
C SER A 352 -6.23 7.24 -12.83
N VAL A 353 -5.08 7.30 -12.17
CA VAL A 353 -4.79 8.22 -11.10
C VAL A 353 -3.68 9.15 -11.57
N ARG A 354 -3.88 10.45 -11.39
CA ARG A 354 -2.87 11.48 -11.65
C ARG A 354 -2.49 12.13 -10.33
N ILE A 355 -1.22 12.07 -9.98
CA ILE A 355 -0.67 12.69 -8.78
C ILE A 355 0.30 13.77 -9.21
N SER A 356 0.16 14.96 -8.65
CA SER A 356 1.02 16.11 -8.98
C SER A 356 1.52 16.84 -7.75
N THR A 357 2.63 17.57 -7.89
CA THR A 357 3.16 18.50 -6.89
C THR A 357 3.75 19.75 -7.54
N GLU A 358 3.57 20.89 -6.88
CA GLU A 358 4.14 22.16 -7.30
C GLU A 358 5.35 22.62 -6.47
N LYS A 359 5.37 22.30 -5.18
CA LYS A 359 6.31 22.91 -4.22
C LYS A 359 7.21 21.90 -3.53
N ASN A 360 6.63 20.83 -2.97
CA ASN A 360 7.38 19.86 -2.19
C ASN A 360 7.67 18.61 -3.04
N PRO A 361 8.89 18.07 -3.00
CA PRO A 361 9.13 16.77 -3.59
C PRO A 361 8.32 15.71 -2.83
N LEU A 362 7.77 14.72 -3.53
CA LEU A 362 6.92 13.67 -2.96
C LEU A 362 7.32 12.32 -3.54
N TRP A 363 7.18 11.26 -2.76
CA TRP A 363 7.35 9.90 -3.27
C TRP A 363 6.05 9.14 -3.11
N ILE A 364 5.63 8.40 -4.14
CA ILE A 364 4.40 7.61 -4.14
C ILE A 364 4.77 6.16 -4.35
N GLY A 365 4.21 5.28 -3.53
CA GLY A 365 4.63 3.89 -3.49
C GLY A 365 3.51 2.85 -3.59
N VAL A 366 2.29 3.17 -3.16
CA VAL A 366 1.19 2.20 -3.16
C VAL A 366 -0.10 2.90 -3.56
N LEU A 367 -0.88 2.22 -4.40
CA LEU A 367 -2.27 2.54 -4.69
C LEU A 367 -3.11 1.30 -4.44
N PHE A 368 -4.28 1.44 -3.84
CA PHE A 368 -5.24 0.34 -3.75
C PHE A 368 -6.65 0.86 -3.94
N ALA A 369 -7.50 0.09 -4.60
CA ALA A 369 -8.84 0.53 -4.92
C ALA A 369 -9.86 -0.58 -4.69
N GLU A 370 -11.04 -0.17 -4.26
CA GLU A 370 -12.24 -0.98 -4.28
C GLU A 370 -13.36 -0.25 -5.01
N ALA A 371 -14.11 -0.95 -5.84
CA ALA A 371 -15.29 -0.40 -6.52
C ALA A 371 -16.39 -1.46 -6.57
N ASP A 372 -17.62 -1.04 -6.29
CA ASP A 372 -18.78 -1.91 -6.36
C ASP A 372 -18.98 -2.41 -7.80
N VAL A 373 -19.15 -3.72 -7.95
CA VAL A 373 -19.60 -4.36 -9.19
C VAL A 373 -21.12 -4.33 -9.15
N ARG A 374 -21.78 -3.83 -10.21
CA ARG A 374 -23.25 -3.61 -10.27
C ARG A 374 -24.04 -4.74 -9.58
N TYR A 375 -25.01 -4.35 -8.76
CA TYR A 375 -26.10 -5.24 -8.31
C TYR A 375 -27.09 -5.51 -9.43
#